data_AF-A0A534C068-F1
#
_entry.id   AF-A0A534C068-F1
#
_cell.length_a   1.000
_cell.length_b   1.000
_cell.length_c   1.000
_cell.angle_alpha   90.00
_cell.angle_beta   90.00
_cell.angle_gamma   90.00
#
_symmetry.space_group_name_H-M   'P 1'
#
loop_
_entity.id
_entity.type
_entity.pdbx_description
1 polymer ?
#
loop_
_entity_poly.entity_id
_entity_poly.type
_entity_poly.pdbx_seq_one_letter_code
_entity_poly.pdbx_strand_id
1 'polypeptide(L)' 'MALLRKKATMPKVEEALPGRSTPLRVPETHFVNGHRIVSPFPVGLNE' A
#
# COMPACT_ATOMS: atom_id res chain seq x y z
N MET A 1 1.45 21.17 -28.05
CA MET A 1 0.86 21.43 -26.72
C MET A 1 1.64 20.71 -25.61
N ALA A 2 2.86 21.13 -25.29
CA ALA A 2 3.72 20.45 -24.30
C ALA A 2 4.40 21.41 -23.31
N LEU A 3 3.87 22.62 -23.12
CA LEU A 3 4.53 23.67 -22.32
C LEU A 3 3.95 23.87 -20.91
N LEU A 4 2.89 23.15 -20.50
CA LEU A 4 2.16 23.39 -19.24
C LEU A 4 1.85 22.12 -18.42
N ARG A 5 2.59 21.02 -18.59
CA ARG A 5 2.40 19.84 -17.71
C ARG A 5 3.10 20.07 -16.38
N LYS A 6 2.33 20.31 -15.31
CA LYS A 6 2.82 20.22 -13.93
C LYS A 6 3.37 18.80 -13.72
N LYS A 7 4.64 18.67 -13.34
CA LYS A 7 5.21 17.37 -12.97
C LYS A 7 4.38 16.81 -11.81
N ALA A 8 4.13 15.50 -11.82
CA ALA A 8 3.53 14.85 -10.66
C ALA A 8 4.47 15.03 -9.47
N THR A 9 3.99 15.71 -8.44
CA THR A 9 4.66 15.88 -7.15
C THR A 9 3.81 15.20 -6.08
N MET A 10 4.42 14.81 -4.97
CA MET A 10 3.65 14.33 -3.82
C MET A 10 2.65 15.40 -3.37
N PRO A 11 1.38 15.05 -3.12
CA PRO A 11 0.41 16.01 -2.59
C PRO A 11 0.80 16.45 -1.18
N LYS A 12 0.38 17.65 -0.80
CA LYS A 12 0.47 18.08 0.60
C LYS A 12 -0.57 17.34 1.46
N VAL A 13 -0.42 17.39 2.77
CA VAL A 13 -1.31 16.70 3.72
C VAL A 13 -2.76 17.14 3.53
N GLU A 14 -2.99 18.44 3.30
CA GLU A 14 -4.31 19.04 3.09
C GLU A 14 -4.96 18.69 1.73
N GLU A 15 -4.18 18.21 0.76
CA GLU A 15 -4.64 17.80 -0.57
C GLU A 15 -4.83 16.27 -0.67
N ALA A 16 -4.39 15.51 0.35
CA ALA A 16 -4.49 14.07 0.36
C ALA A 16 -5.95 13.61 0.52
N LEU A 17 -6.29 12.49 -0.10
CA LEU A 17 -7.59 11.87 0.09
C LEU A 17 -7.77 11.46 1.57
N PRO A 18 -8.99 11.55 2.12
CA PRO A 18 -9.24 11.29 3.55
C PRO A 18 -9.03 9.83 3.99
N GLY A 19 -8.74 8.92 3.05
CA GLY A 19 -8.56 7.50 3.34
C GLY A 19 -9.83 6.79 3.75
N ARG A 20 -9.69 5.67 4.48
CA ARG A 20 -10.78 4.88 5.07
C ARG A 20 -10.30 4.17 6.32
N SER A 21 -11.21 3.91 7.26
CA SER A 21 -10.91 3.13 8.47
C SER A 21 -10.90 1.62 8.21
N THR A 22 -11.75 1.13 7.31
CA THR A 22 -11.86 -0.31 7.02
C THR A 22 -10.72 -0.78 6.10
N PRO A 23 -9.90 -1.76 6.54
CA PRO A 23 -8.85 -2.33 5.71
C PRO A 23 -9.40 -3.04 4.46
N LEU A 24 -8.56 -3.15 3.43
CA LEU A 24 -8.86 -3.99 2.28
C LEU A 24 -8.77 -5.48 2.69
N ARG A 25 -9.71 -6.29 2.19
CA ARG A 25 -9.63 -7.74 2.34
C ARG A 25 -8.62 -8.30 1.36
N VAL A 26 -7.66 -9.06 1.87
CA VAL A 26 -6.63 -9.75 1.08
C VAL A 26 -6.59 -11.23 1.48
N PRO A 27 -6.11 -12.13 0.60
CA PRO A 27 -5.83 -13.51 1.00
C PRO A 27 -4.77 -13.58 2.10
N GLU A 28 -4.81 -14.61 2.92
CA GLU A 28 -3.79 -14.78 3.97
C GLU A 28 -2.45 -15.30 3.44
N THR A 29 -2.44 -15.91 2.26
CA THR A 29 -1.28 -16.61 1.69
C THR A 29 -0.84 -15.98 0.37
N HIS A 30 0.47 -15.93 0.16
CA HIS A 30 1.08 -15.51 -1.09
C HIS A 30 0.69 -16.48 -2.22
N PHE A 31 0.26 -15.93 -3.35
CA PHE A 31 -0.23 -16.75 -4.47
C PHE A 31 0.80 -17.76 -5.00
N VAL A 32 2.07 -17.36 -5.10
CA VAL A 32 3.14 -18.21 -5.64
C VAL A 32 3.69 -19.24 -4.64
N ASN A 33 4.18 -18.80 -3.47
CA ASN A 33 4.91 -19.65 -2.53
C ASN A 33 4.08 -20.15 -1.35
N GLY A 34 2.83 -19.72 -1.21
CA GLY A 34 1.93 -20.17 -0.13
C GLY A 34 2.28 -19.65 1.28
N HIS A 35 3.36 -18.88 1.45
CA HIS A 35 3.69 -18.31 2.77
C HIS A 35 2.70 -17.21 3.17
N ARG A 36 2.51 -17.02 4.48
CA ARG A 36 1.57 -16.04 5.02
C ARG A 36 2.00 -14.60 4.70
N ILE A 37 1.08 -13.77 4.23
CA ILE A 37 1.32 -12.35 3.84
C ILE A 37 0.65 -11.33 4.77
N VAL A 38 -0.03 -11.81 5.81
CA VAL A 38 -0.65 -11.00 6.85
C VAL A 38 -0.20 -11.50 8.23
N SER A 39 -0.20 -10.65 9.25
CA SER A 39 0.16 -11.06 10.61
C SER A 39 -0.76 -12.17 11.16
N PRO A 40 -0.29 -13.00 12.12
CA PRO A 40 1.06 -13.06 12.66
C PRO A 40 2.02 -13.78 11.70
N PHE A 41 3.25 -13.29 11.58
CA PHE A 41 4.29 -13.94 10.77
C PHE A 41 5.02 -15.04 11.55
N PRO A 42 5.63 -16.03 10.86
CA PRO A 42 6.51 -17.01 11.49
C PRO A 42 7.60 -16.36 12.34
N VAL A 43 7.95 -17.03 13.44
CA VAL A 43 9.03 -16.59 14.35
C VAL A 43 10.36 -16.51 13.59
N GLY A 44 11.14 -15.45 13.85
CA GLY A 44 12.46 -15.24 13.26
C GLY A 44 12.49 -14.38 12.00
N LEU A 45 11.33 -13.90 11.53
CA LEU A 45 11.24 -12.88 10.48
C LEU A 45 11.32 -11.47 11.09
N ASN A 46 11.96 -10.54 10.39
CA ASN A 46 12.14 -9.15 10.80
C ASN A 46 11.36 -8.20 9.86
N GLU A 47 11.07 -7.00 10.35
CA GLU A 47 10.49 -5.89 9.56
C GLU A 47 11.48 -5.30 8.55
#